data_AF-A0A7S2EX09-F1
#
_entry.id   AF-A0A7S2EX09-F1
#
_cell.length_a   1.000
_cell.length_b   1.000
_cell.length_c   1.000
_cell.angle_alpha   90.00
_cell.angle_beta   90.00
_cell.angle_gamma   90.00
#
_symmetry.space_group_name_H-M   'P 1'
#
loop_
_entity.id
_entity.type
_entity.pdbx_description
1 polymer ?
#
loop_
_entity_poly.entity_id
_entity_poly.type
_entity_poly.pdbx_seq_one_letter_code
_entity_poly.pdbx_strand_id
1 'polypeptide(L)'
;PPGDAGFAKFTAGTSLHVPLTNGAIDDAATFGRYLLRGLSLHGSFDFGVLHPLTYGGLCPDRTCPTDRFYAGGPMKLRGFLPSGIGPRAATGGSSVPGGDSLGGDFFYSSTLAASVPAGFLGGFFHRSGTRLVGFANAGTLTGPFWGRDAVCTPLEAARSTRVSAGVGLATNFGGTARVEVTYAVPLRYGPRDGMRRGQFGMGFSFG
;
A
#
# COMPACT_ATOMS: atom_id res chain seq x y z
N PRO A 1 10.05 -35.10 -12.89
CA PRO A 1 9.09 -34.94 -11.77
C PRO A 1 8.04 -33.89 -12.12
N PRO A 2 6.73 -34.21 -12.08
CA PRO A 2 5.70 -33.18 -12.16
C PRO A 2 5.87 -32.23 -10.97
N GLY A 3 5.79 -30.92 -11.22
CA GLY A 3 6.25 -29.88 -10.30
C GLY A 3 5.55 -29.87 -8.95
N ASP A 4 6.34 -29.67 -7.88
CA ASP A 4 5.87 -29.64 -6.49
C ASP A 4 4.89 -28.49 -6.15
N ALA A 5 4.69 -27.55 -7.09
CA ALA A 5 3.76 -26.44 -6.95
C ALA A 5 2.95 -26.24 -8.23
N GLY A 6 1.62 -26.21 -8.10
CA GLY A 6 0.69 -25.84 -9.14
C GLY A 6 -0.18 -24.69 -8.65
N PHE A 7 -0.12 -23.52 -9.31
CA PHE A 7 -1.00 -22.40 -9.01
C PHE A 7 -1.18 -21.49 -10.21
N ALA A 8 -2.30 -20.76 -10.22
CA ALA A 8 -2.52 -19.60 -11.08
C ALA A 8 -2.45 -18.34 -10.20
N LYS A 9 -1.71 -17.32 -10.66
CA LYS A 9 -1.55 -16.05 -9.94
C LYS A 9 -1.89 -14.90 -10.87
N PHE A 10 -2.81 -14.06 -10.45
CA PHE A 10 -3.26 -12.88 -11.16
C PHE A 10 -3.01 -11.64 -10.31
N THR A 11 -2.50 -10.59 -10.93
CA THR A 11 -2.29 -9.27 -10.32
C THR A 11 -2.66 -8.18 -11.29
N ALA A 12 -3.40 -7.18 -10.83
CA ALA A 12 -3.72 -6.01 -11.61
C ALA A 12 -3.61 -4.76 -10.73
N GLY A 13 -3.17 -3.66 -11.33
CA GLY A 13 -2.97 -2.39 -10.68
C GLY A 13 -3.36 -1.26 -11.60
N THR A 14 -3.94 -0.21 -11.03
CA THR A 14 -4.28 1.03 -11.71
C THR A 14 -3.82 2.21 -10.87
N SER A 15 -3.31 3.25 -11.52
CA SER A 15 -2.95 4.51 -10.90
C SER A 15 -3.38 5.66 -11.79
N LEU A 16 -3.90 6.70 -11.15
CA LEU A 16 -4.40 7.90 -11.79
C LEU A 16 -3.76 9.10 -11.08
N HIS A 17 -3.11 9.96 -11.85
CA HIS A 17 -2.54 11.21 -11.36
C HIS A 17 -3.20 12.38 -12.10
N VAL A 18 -3.91 13.23 -11.36
CA VAL A 18 -4.62 14.40 -11.90
C VAL A 18 -4.00 15.66 -11.32
N PRO A 19 -3.20 16.42 -12.10
CA PRO A 19 -2.80 17.76 -11.71
C PRO A 19 -4.01 18.69 -11.84
N LEU A 20 -4.34 19.42 -10.78
CA LEU A 20 -5.39 20.43 -10.83
C LEU A 20 -4.73 21.77 -11.21
N THR A 21 -4.56 22.01 -12.51
CA THR A 21 -4.06 23.28 -13.04
C THR A 21 -5.20 24.14 -13.57
N ASN A 22 -5.43 25.27 -12.89
CA ASN A 22 -6.11 26.49 -13.32
C ASN A 22 -7.44 26.36 -14.07
N GLY A 23 -8.56 26.66 -13.37
CA GLY A 23 -9.81 26.95 -14.06
C GLY A 23 -10.99 27.47 -13.22
N ALA A 24 -10.98 27.39 -11.88
CA ALA A 24 -12.26 27.54 -11.16
C ALA A 24 -12.22 28.25 -9.79
N ILE A 25 -11.18 29.01 -9.43
CA ILE A 25 -11.15 29.62 -8.08
C ILE A 25 -10.54 31.03 -8.10
N ASP A 26 -11.36 32.01 -8.50
CA ASP A 26 -11.02 33.43 -8.41
C ASP A 26 -11.24 33.99 -6.99
N ASP A 27 -11.99 33.32 -6.11
CA ASP A 27 -12.37 33.86 -4.79
C ASP A 27 -11.55 33.36 -3.58
N ALA A 28 -10.46 32.62 -3.80
CA ALA A 28 -9.61 32.17 -2.70
C ALA A 28 -8.62 33.25 -2.24
N ALA A 29 -8.34 33.32 -0.93
CA ALA A 29 -7.27 34.13 -0.36
C ALA A 29 -5.89 33.78 -0.96
N THR A 30 -4.93 34.73 -0.94
CA THR A 30 -3.60 34.62 -1.59
C THR A 30 -2.85 33.32 -1.27
N PHE A 31 -2.91 32.85 -0.01
CA PHE A 31 -2.30 31.58 0.41
C PHE A 31 -3.06 30.36 -0.14
N GLY A 32 -4.40 30.39 -0.14
CA GLY A 32 -5.23 29.36 -0.75
C GLY A 32 -4.95 29.21 -2.24
N ARG A 33 -4.79 30.33 -2.97
CA ARG A 33 -4.41 30.32 -4.39
C ARG A 33 -3.07 29.63 -4.64
N TYR A 34 -2.08 29.83 -3.77
CA TYR A 34 -0.76 29.18 -3.88
C TYR A 34 -0.87 27.65 -3.76
N LEU A 35 -1.62 27.16 -2.76
CA LEU A 35 -1.82 25.72 -2.55
C LEU A 35 -2.64 25.09 -3.68
N LEU A 36 -3.72 25.76 -4.10
CA LEU A 36 -4.64 25.25 -5.11
C LEU A 36 -3.99 25.17 -6.51
N ARG A 37 -3.16 26.15 -6.88
CA ARG A 37 -2.43 26.15 -8.17
C ARG A 37 -1.45 24.99 -8.34
N GLY A 38 -0.97 24.42 -7.23
CA GLY A 38 -0.02 23.32 -7.23
C GLY A 38 -0.61 21.99 -6.76
N LEU A 39 -1.92 21.92 -6.55
CA LEU A 39 -2.61 20.74 -6.05
C LEU A 39 -2.56 19.62 -7.10
N SER A 40 -2.13 18.43 -6.69
CA SER A 40 -2.27 17.22 -7.50
C SER A 40 -2.93 16.12 -6.70
N LEU A 41 -3.83 15.41 -7.37
CA LEU A 41 -4.51 14.24 -6.81
C LEU A 41 -3.88 12.97 -7.40
N HIS A 42 -3.75 11.96 -6.56
CA HIS A 42 -3.24 10.66 -6.93
C HIS A 42 -4.13 9.58 -6.34
N GLY A 43 -4.72 8.74 -7.18
CA GLY A 43 -5.44 7.54 -6.78
C GLY A 43 -4.71 6.31 -7.29
N SER A 44 -4.62 5.26 -6.49
CA SER A 44 -4.20 3.95 -6.95
C SER A 44 -5.06 2.84 -6.36
N PHE A 45 -5.17 1.75 -7.11
CA PHE A 45 -5.85 0.53 -6.70
C PHE A 45 -5.10 -0.67 -7.28
N ASP A 46 -4.67 -1.57 -6.41
CA ASP A 46 -3.97 -2.80 -6.72
C ASP A 46 -4.74 -3.97 -6.14
N PHE A 47 -4.83 -5.08 -6.87
CA PHE A 47 -5.37 -6.32 -6.36
C PHE A 47 -4.67 -7.54 -6.94
N GLY A 48 -4.79 -8.66 -6.24
CA GLY A 48 -4.30 -9.94 -6.74
C GLY A 48 -5.00 -11.12 -6.12
N VAL A 49 -5.07 -12.18 -6.90
CA VAL A 49 -5.71 -13.45 -6.56
C VAL A 49 -4.76 -14.58 -6.93
N LEU A 50 -4.62 -15.55 -6.05
CA LEU A 50 -3.82 -16.74 -6.22
C LEU A 50 -4.70 -17.96 -5.96
N HIS A 51 -4.69 -18.92 -6.88
CA HIS A 51 -5.49 -20.12 -6.79
C HIS A 51 -4.62 -21.36 -7.00
N PRO A 52 -4.60 -22.33 -6.06
CA PRO A 52 -3.85 -23.57 -6.24
C PRO A 52 -4.46 -24.44 -7.34
N LEU A 53 -3.62 -25.11 -8.14
CA LEU A 53 -3.99 -26.03 -9.21
C LEU A 53 -3.50 -27.43 -8.85
N THR A 54 -4.43 -28.35 -8.62
CA THR A 54 -4.14 -29.71 -8.12
C THR A 54 -3.76 -30.71 -9.22
N TYR A 55 -4.02 -30.42 -10.50
CA TYR A 55 -3.75 -31.30 -11.65
C TYR A 55 -4.08 -32.79 -11.42
N GLY A 56 -5.31 -33.09 -10.98
CA GLY A 56 -5.73 -34.48 -10.73
C GLY A 56 -5.05 -35.14 -9.52
N GLY A 57 -4.50 -34.36 -8.60
CA GLY A 57 -3.80 -34.82 -7.39
C GLY A 57 -2.26 -34.86 -7.52
N LEU A 58 -1.72 -34.45 -8.66
CA LEU A 58 -0.26 -34.35 -8.87
C LEU A 58 0.38 -33.22 -8.07
N CYS A 59 -0.35 -32.12 -7.83
CA CYS A 59 0.11 -31.00 -7.04
C CYS A 59 -0.74 -30.85 -5.77
N PRO A 60 -0.17 -30.34 -4.66
CA PRO A 60 -0.94 -30.06 -3.44
C PRO A 60 -2.07 -29.05 -3.68
N ASP A 61 -3.15 -29.15 -2.90
CA ASP A 61 -4.27 -28.19 -2.88
C ASP A 61 -3.97 -26.92 -2.08
N ARG A 62 -2.68 -26.62 -1.88
CA ARG A 62 -2.19 -25.53 -1.04
C ARG A 62 -1.04 -24.77 -1.72
N THR A 63 -0.93 -23.51 -1.39
CA THR A 63 0.02 -22.56 -1.97
C THR A 63 1.24 -22.42 -1.05
N CYS A 64 2.45 -22.35 -1.60
CA CYS A 64 3.66 -22.14 -0.80
C CYS A 64 3.69 -20.69 -0.27
N PRO A 65 4.14 -20.45 0.97
CA PRO A 65 4.24 -19.08 1.51
C PRO A 65 5.03 -18.11 0.63
N THR A 66 6.06 -18.61 -0.07
CA THR A 66 6.87 -17.83 -1.04
C THR A 66 6.08 -17.32 -2.23
N ASP A 67 5.01 -18.01 -2.62
CA ASP A 67 4.19 -17.65 -3.79
C ASP A 67 3.05 -16.69 -3.43
N ARG A 68 2.70 -16.63 -2.15
CA ARG A 68 1.58 -15.83 -1.64
C ARG A 68 1.83 -14.33 -1.72
N PHE A 69 0.76 -13.58 -1.55
CA PHE A 69 0.83 -12.13 -1.46
C PHE A 69 1.15 -11.67 -0.04
N TYR A 70 1.86 -10.56 0.02
CA TYR A 70 2.13 -9.83 1.25
C TYR A 70 1.69 -8.38 1.08
N ALA A 71 1.16 -7.82 2.17
CA ALA A 71 0.64 -6.47 2.21
C ALA A 71 1.08 -5.74 3.50
N GLY A 72 1.17 -4.42 3.41
CA GLY A 72 1.82 -3.56 4.41
C GLY A 72 3.07 -2.88 3.88
N GLY A 73 3.65 -1.99 4.67
CA GLY A 73 4.82 -1.20 4.31
C GLY A 73 4.51 0.06 3.49
N PRO A 74 5.53 0.85 3.17
CA PRO A 74 5.36 2.19 2.60
C PRO A 74 4.75 2.21 1.18
N MET A 75 4.89 1.12 0.43
CA MET A 75 4.48 1.03 -0.97
C MET A 75 3.04 0.56 -1.17
N LYS A 76 2.51 -0.29 -0.28
CA LYS A 76 1.14 -0.82 -0.41
C LYS A 76 0.20 -0.17 0.59
N LEU A 77 0.48 -0.31 1.88
CA LEU A 77 -0.39 0.16 2.96
C LEU A 77 0.44 0.83 4.05
N ARG A 78 0.56 2.15 3.94
CA ARG A 78 1.32 2.98 4.89
C ARG A 78 0.72 2.86 6.30
N GLY A 79 1.55 3.00 7.32
CA GLY A 79 1.13 2.83 8.72
C GLY A 79 1.21 1.39 9.25
N PHE A 80 1.46 0.41 8.37
CA PHE A 80 1.69 -0.98 8.73
C PHE A 80 3.14 -1.39 8.41
N LEU A 81 3.67 -2.36 9.16
CA LEU A 81 4.96 -2.96 8.86
C LEU A 81 4.96 -3.60 7.46
N PRO A 82 6.11 -3.76 6.79
CA PRO A 82 6.21 -4.65 5.63
C PRO A 82 5.69 -6.04 6.01
N SER A 83 4.79 -6.62 5.22
CA SER A 83 4.07 -7.85 5.59
C SER A 83 3.34 -7.75 6.94
N GLY A 84 2.82 -6.55 7.23
CA GLY A 84 2.22 -6.14 8.49
C GLY A 84 0.78 -6.61 8.68
N ILE A 85 0.06 -6.92 7.61
CA ILE A 85 -1.36 -7.33 7.68
C ILE A 85 -1.56 -8.77 7.18
N GLY A 86 -2.70 -9.34 7.54
CA GLY A 86 -3.19 -10.61 7.01
C GLY A 86 -2.88 -11.83 7.90
N PRO A 87 -2.91 -13.03 7.32
CA PRO A 87 -2.77 -14.28 8.06
C PRO A 87 -1.39 -14.42 8.70
N ARG A 88 -1.36 -14.87 9.95
CA ARG A 88 -0.12 -15.03 10.73
C ARG A 88 -0.07 -16.36 11.46
N ALA A 89 1.14 -16.84 11.71
CA ALA A 89 1.38 -18.05 12.48
C ALA A 89 0.86 -17.87 13.92
N ALA A 90 0.16 -18.89 14.43
CA ALA A 90 -0.33 -18.90 15.81
C ALA A 90 0.80 -19.08 16.84
N THR A 91 1.92 -19.65 16.41
CA THR A 91 3.12 -19.94 17.19
C THR A 91 4.35 -19.43 16.44
N GLY A 92 5.27 -18.74 17.13
CA GLY A 92 6.49 -18.20 16.51
C GLY A 92 7.11 -17.07 17.33
N GLY A 93 8.45 -17.00 17.39
CA GLY A 93 9.25 -16.05 18.18
C GLY A 93 9.45 -14.68 17.52
N SER A 94 8.47 -14.22 16.73
CA SER A 94 8.56 -12.94 16.03
C SER A 94 8.53 -11.78 17.03
N SER A 95 9.30 -10.73 16.78
CA SER A 95 9.26 -9.48 17.56
C SER A 95 7.99 -8.65 17.32
N VAL A 96 7.10 -9.11 16.43
CA VAL A 96 5.82 -8.49 16.10
C VAL A 96 4.70 -9.19 16.88
N PRO A 97 3.74 -8.45 17.50
CA PRO A 97 2.71 -9.02 18.37
C PRO A 97 1.86 -10.16 17.78
N GLY A 98 1.79 -10.24 16.45
CA GLY A 98 0.96 -11.20 15.72
C GLY A 98 1.66 -12.48 15.26
N GLY A 99 2.97 -12.65 15.49
CA GLY A 99 3.75 -13.75 14.90
C GLY A 99 4.16 -13.49 13.45
N ASP A 100 4.77 -14.49 12.80
CA ASP A 100 5.26 -14.34 11.42
C ASP A 100 4.13 -14.31 10.39
N SER A 101 4.30 -13.50 9.34
CA SER A 101 3.31 -13.37 8.26
C SER A 101 3.34 -14.61 7.36
N LEU A 102 2.19 -15.25 7.19
CA LEU A 102 2.04 -16.43 6.34
C LEU A 102 1.70 -16.09 4.88
N GLY A 103 1.49 -14.81 4.59
CA GLY A 103 0.95 -14.36 3.31
C GLY A 103 -0.52 -14.74 3.13
N GLY A 104 -1.13 -14.23 2.06
CA GLY A 104 -2.51 -14.52 1.68
C GLY A 104 -2.64 -14.80 0.18
N ASP A 105 -3.73 -15.45 -0.18
CA ASP A 105 -4.03 -15.79 -1.58
C ASP A 105 -4.79 -14.66 -2.27
N PHE A 106 -5.47 -13.79 -1.51
CA PHE A 106 -6.15 -12.61 -2.03
C PHE A 106 -5.65 -11.36 -1.33
N PHE A 107 -5.34 -10.32 -2.11
CA PHE A 107 -5.07 -8.99 -1.56
C PHE A 107 -5.71 -7.91 -2.41
N TYR A 108 -6.03 -6.79 -1.77
CA TYR A 108 -6.22 -5.53 -2.49
C TYR A 108 -5.65 -4.38 -1.66
N SER A 109 -5.26 -3.31 -2.33
CA SER A 109 -4.76 -2.08 -1.74
C SER A 109 -5.26 -0.90 -2.56
N SER A 110 -5.72 0.14 -1.90
CA SER A 110 -6.15 1.38 -2.51
C SER A 110 -5.52 2.55 -1.78
N THR A 111 -5.04 3.54 -2.52
CA THR A 111 -4.47 4.76 -1.96
C THR A 111 -5.10 5.96 -2.64
N LEU A 112 -5.55 6.92 -1.84
CA LEU A 112 -5.91 8.25 -2.29
C LEU A 112 -4.95 9.23 -1.63
N ALA A 113 -4.34 10.09 -2.44
CA ALA A 113 -3.40 11.10 -1.96
C ALA A 113 -3.62 12.42 -2.67
N ALA A 114 -3.41 13.51 -1.94
CA ALA A 114 -3.38 14.86 -2.46
C ALA A 114 -2.03 15.47 -2.09
N SER A 115 -1.41 16.20 -3.02
CA SER A 115 -0.14 16.86 -2.75
C SER A 115 -0.12 18.31 -3.19
N VAL A 116 0.56 19.14 -2.42
CA VAL A 116 0.73 20.57 -2.66
C VAL A 116 2.21 20.96 -2.53
N PRO A 117 2.67 22.03 -3.19
CA PRO A 117 4.03 22.52 -3.02
C PRO A 117 4.25 22.98 -1.58
N ALA A 118 5.33 22.52 -0.95
CA ALA A 118 5.68 22.87 0.43
C ALA A 118 6.60 24.11 0.52
N GLY A 119 6.61 24.96 -0.51
CA GLY A 119 7.52 26.13 -0.56
C GLY A 119 7.26 27.16 0.54
N PHE A 120 6.07 27.17 1.14
CA PHE A 120 5.73 28.01 2.27
C PHE A 120 6.48 27.64 3.57
N LEU A 121 7.07 26.45 3.66
CA LEU A 121 7.85 26.01 4.82
C LEU A 121 9.29 26.57 4.82
N GLY A 122 9.72 27.22 3.74
CA GLY A 122 11.01 27.90 3.65
C GLY A 122 11.73 27.75 2.31
N GLY A 123 12.76 28.58 2.12
CA GLY A 123 13.52 28.64 0.86
C GLY A 123 14.28 27.37 0.49
N PHE A 124 14.58 26.49 1.44
CA PHE A 124 15.13 25.16 1.15
C PHE A 124 14.09 24.29 0.43
N PHE A 125 12.90 24.12 1.03
CA PHE A 125 11.82 23.30 0.49
C PHE A 125 11.31 23.77 -0.87
N HIS A 126 11.35 25.09 -1.11
CA HIS A 126 11.00 25.66 -2.40
C HIS A 126 12.03 25.27 -3.48
N ARG A 127 13.34 25.34 -3.17
CA ARG A 127 14.42 25.01 -4.12
C ARG A 127 14.55 23.51 -4.39
N SER A 128 14.26 22.68 -3.40
CA SER A 128 14.29 21.20 -3.55
C SER A 128 13.02 20.62 -4.20
N GLY A 129 12.04 21.47 -4.54
CA GLY A 129 10.76 21.01 -5.11
C GLY A 129 9.97 20.12 -4.17
N THR A 130 10.08 20.33 -2.85
CA THR A 130 9.42 19.48 -1.86
C THR A 130 7.91 19.63 -1.92
N ARG A 131 7.20 18.51 -1.83
CA ARG A 131 5.74 18.45 -1.80
C ARG A 131 5.27 17.90 -0.46
N LEU A 132 4.24 18.54 0.08
CA LEU A 132 3.47 18.02 1.20
C LEU A 132 2.39 17.12 0.64
N VAL A 133 2.27 15.91 1.16
CA VAL A 133 1.34 14.89 0.69
C VAL A 133 0.43 14.48 1.85
N GLY A 134 -0.88 14.63 1.69
CA GLY A 134 -1.88 13.96 2.54
C GLY A 134 -2.35 12.69 1.86
N PHE A 135 -2.48 11.59 2.59
CA PHE A 135 -2.93 10.31 2.02
C PHE A 135 -3.89 9.56 2.94
N ALA A 136 -4.73 8.74 2.33
CA ALA A 136 -5.55 7.73 2.96
C ALA A 136 -5.42 6.43 2.18
N ASN A 137 -5.15 5.34 2.88
CA ASN A 137 -4.98 4.03 2.27
C ASN A 137 -5.97 3.04 2.90
N ALA A 138 -6.47 2.13 2.08
CA ALA A 138 -7.29 1.00 2.51
C ALA A 138 -6.77 -0.27 1.85
N GLY A 139 -6.78 -1.39 2.55
CA GLY A 139 -6.35 -2.64 1.95
C GLY A 139 -6.62 -3.86 2.82
N THR A 140 -6.60 -5.03 2.19
CA THR A 140 -6.73 -6.30 2.90
C THR A 140 -5.78 -7.35 2.35
N LEU A 141 -5.53 -8.36 3.17
CA LEU A 141 -4.87 -9.60 2.80
C LEU A 141 -5.59 -10.74 3.51
N THR A 142 -6.15 -11.67 2.75
CA THR A 142 -6.96 -12.79 3.26
C THR A 142 -6.48 -14.13 2.69
N GLY A 143 -6.92 -15.22 3.32
CA GLY A 143 -6.50 -16.59 3.03
C GLY A 143 -5.58 -17.14 4.12
N PRO A 144 -4.70 -18.11 3.81
CA PRO A 144 -4.78 -18.94 2.61
C PRO A 144 -6.12 -19.68 2.55
N PHE A 145 -6.69 -19.83 1.37
CA PHE A 145 -7.91 -20.59 1.18
C PHE A 145 -7.54 -22.02 0.73
N TRP A 146 -8.11 -23.03 1.37
CA TRP A 146 -7.82 -24.44 1.08
C TRP A 146 -9.01 -25.10 0.39
N GLY A 147 -8.73 -26.00 -0.55
CA GLY A 147 -9.76 -26.79 -1.23
C GLY A 147 -10.48 -26.08 -2.40
N ARG A 148 -11.58 -26.69 -2.87
CA ARG A 148 -12.27 -26.29 -4.12
C ARG A 148 -13.05 -24.98 -4.03
N ASP A 149 -13.40 -24.52 -2.83
CA ASP A 149 -14.13 -23.26 -2.59
C ASP A 149 -13.18 -22.10 -2.20
N ALA A 150 -11.94 -22.15 -2.70
CA ALA A 150 -10.85 -21.24 -2.34
C ALA A 150 -10.96 -19.86 -3.01
N VAL A 151 -12.06 -19.15 -2.75
CA VAL A 151 -12.29 -17.79 -3.24
C VAL A 151 -12.65 -16.88 -2.07
N CYS A 152 -11.99 -15.73 -1.98
CA CYS A 152 -12.35 -14.71 -1.01
C CYS A 152 -13.74 -14.15 -1.33
N THR A 153 -14.65 -14.20 -0.37
CA THR A 153 -15.94 -13.51 -0.54
C THR A 153 -15.74 -11.99 -0.41
N PRO A 154 -16.43 -11.15 -1.21
CA PRO A 154 -16.30 -9.70 -1.11
C PRO A 154 -16.61 -9.15 0.29
N LEU A 155 -17.55 -9.80 1.00
CA LEU A 155 -17.90 -9.44 2.38
C LEU A 155 -16.75 -9.72 3.35
N GLU A 156 -16.03 -10.83 3.18
CA GLU A 156 -14.85 -11.16 3.98
C GLU A 156 -13.71 -10.17 3.69
N ALA A 157 -13.48 -9.83 2.42
CA ALA A 157 -12.53 -8.79 2.03
C ALA A 157 -12.87 -7.44 2.68
N ALA A 158 -14.14 -7.05 2.68
CA ALA A 158 -14.61 -5.80 3.29
C ALA A 158 -14.50 -5.80 4.84
N ARG A 159 -14.79 -6.93 5.49
CA ARG A 159 -14.66 -7.09 6.96
C ARG A 159 -13.20 -7.09 7.41
N SER A 160 -12.31 -7.65 6.59
CA SER A 160 -10.87 -7.68 6.82
C SER A 160 -10.15 -6.41 6.33
N THR A 161 -10.86 -5.41 5.83
CA THR A 161 -10.21 -4.19 5.34
C THR A 161 -9.57 -3.39 6.47
N ARG A 162 -8.29 -3.06 6.29
CA ARG A 162 -7.50 -2.16 7.14
C ARG A 162 -7.48 -0.78 6.49
N VAL A 163 -7.45 0.26 7.31
CA VAL A 163 -7.46 1.65 6.85
C VAL A 163 -6.40 2.44 7.62
N SER A 164 -5.68 3.30 6.93
CA SER A 164 -4.76 4.26 7.51
C SER A 164 -4.86 5.60 6.81
N ALA A 165 -4.55 6.68 7.52
CA ALA A 165 -4.44 8.00 6.95
C ALA A 165 -3.21 8.71 7.51
N GLY A 166 -2.63 9.62 6.75
CA GLY A 166 -1.39 10.24 7.16
C GLY A 166 -0.98 11.41 6.28
N VAL A 167 0.16 11.96 6.67
CA VAL A 167 0.83 13.04 5.94
C VAL A 167 2.27 12.66 5.68
N GLY A 168 2.87 13.26 4.67
CA GLY A 168 4.26 13.04 4.34
C GLY A 168 4.87 14.18 3.57
N LEU A 169 6.20 14.18 3.53
CA LEU A 169 7.01 15.07 2.74
C LEU A 169 7.74 14.24 1.69
N ALA A 170 7.60 14.62 0.43
CA ALA A 170 8.33 14.04 -0.69
C ALA A 170 9.26 15.10 -1.25
N THR A 171 10.56 14.79 -1.32
CA THR A 171 11.57 15.70 -1.87
C THR A 171 12.44 14.97 -2.87
N ASN A 172 12.79 15.68 -3.95
CA ASN A 172 13.77 15.19 -4.90
C ASN A 172 15.14 15.75 -4.52
N PHE A 173 16.13 14.87 -4.43
CA PHE A 173 17.50 15.21 -4.12
C PHE A 173 18.37 14.97 -5.36
N GLY A 174 18.90 16.06 -5.92
CA GLY A 174 19.84 15.99 -7.05
C GLY A 174 19.27 15.38 -8.34
N GLY A 175 17.95 15.37 -8.53
CA GLY A 175 17.29 14.82 -9.74
C GLY A 175 17.21 13.30 -9.83
N THR A 176 18.04 12.56 -9.07
CA THR A 176 18.15 11.10 -9.18
C THR A 176 17.50 10.34 -8.03
N ALA A 177 17.50 10.92 -6.83
CA ALA A 177 16.98 10.29 -5.62
C ALA A 177 15.71 11.00 -5.14
N ARG A 178 14.65 10.22 -4.90
CA ARG A 178 13.41 10.70 -4.28
C ARG A 178 13.36 10.19 -2.85
N VAL A 179 13.29 11.12 -1.90
CA VAL A 179 13.17 10.80 -0.47
C VAL A 179 11.75 11.11 -0.02
N GLU A 180 11.13 10.14 0.64
CA GLU A 180 9.79 10.25 1.20
C GLU A 180 9.81 9.95 2.70
N VAL A 181 9.27 10.87 3.47
CA VAL A 181 9.02 10.69 4.90
C VAL A 181 7.53 10.74 5.11
N THR A 182 6.95 9.70 5.70
CA THR A 182 5.51 9.61 5.93
C THR A 182 5.23 9.27 7.38
N TYR A 183 4.20 9.91 7.92
CA TYR A 183 3.62 9.59 9.21
C TYR A 183 2.17 9.19 9.00
N ALA A 184 1.89 7.90 9.18
CA ALA A 184 0.58 7.30 9.03
C ALA A 184 0.02 6.86 10.37
N VAL A 185 -1.28 7.10 10.55
CA VAL A 185 -2.07 6.64 11.68
C VAL A 185 -3.00 5.52 11.16
N PRO A 186 -2.79 4.27 11.59
CA PRO A 186 -3.77 3.20 11.35
C PRO A 186 -5.10 3.55 12.04
N LEU A 187 -6.16 3.66 11.26
CA LEU A 187 -7.52 3.96 11.74
C LEU A 187 -8.31 2.68 12.01
N ARG A 188 -8.12 1.66 11.17
CA ARG A 188 -8.72 0.33 11.32
C ARG A 188 -7.66 -0.74 11.16
N TYR A 189 -7.46 -1.53 12.21
CA TYR A 189 -6.44 -2.58 12.28
C TYR A 189 -6.96 -3.78 13.08
N GLY A 190 -6.36 -4.95 12.83
CA GLY A 190 -6.60 -6.18 13.58
C GLY A 190 -5.63 -6.34 14.77
N PRO A 191 -5.97 -7.19 15.75
CA PRO A 191 -5.17 -7.38 16.97
C PRO A 191 -3.77 -7.96 16.71
N ARG A 192 -3.59 -8.67 15.59
CA ARG A 192 -2.32 -9.27 15.17
C ARG A 192 -1.62 -8.48 14.07
N ASP A 193 -2.10 -7.30 13.71
CA ASP A 193 -1.47 -6.50 12.66
C ASP A 193 -0.20 -5.81 13.20
N GLY A 194 0.87 -5.89 12.44
CA GLY A 194 2.11 -5.16 12.71
C GLY A 194 1.99 -3.71 12.24
N MET A 195 2.01 -2.76 13.17
CA MET A 195 1.87 -1.33 12.88
C MET A 195 3.21 -0.61 12.89
N ARG A 196 3.38 0.37 12.00
CA ARG A 196 4.54 1.29 11.98
C ARG A 196 4.13 2.65 11.46
N ARG A 197 4.04 3.64 12.36
CA ARG A 197 3.53 4.98 12.05
C ARG A 197 4.49 5.79 11.18
N GLY A 198 5.77 5.84 11.56
CA GLY A 198 6.81 6.53 10.81
C GLY A 198 7.46 5.62 9.78
N GLN A 199 7.38 6.00 8.51
CA GLN A 199 7.99 5.26 7.40
C GLN A 199 8.86 6.20 6.57
N PHE A 200 10.04 5.69 6.21
CA PHE A 200 11.01 6.35 5.35
C PHE A 200 11.16 5.53 4.08
N GLY A 201 11.16 6.20 2.93
CA GLY A 201 11.36 5.61 1.62
C GLY A 201 12.39 6.39 0.83
N MET A 202 13.22 5.67 0.07
CA MET A 202 14.15 6.24 -0.88
C MET A 202 13.99 5.51 -2.21
N GLY A 203 13.63 6.24 -3.25
CA GLY A 203 13.53 5.74 -4.62
C GLY A 203 14.69 6.27 -5.45
N PHE A 204 15.31 5.38 -6.23
CA PHE A 204 16.32 5.74 -7.22
C PHE A 204 15.72 5.55 -8.61
N SER A 205 15.88 6.55 -9.48
CA SER A 205 15.60 6.38 -10.91
C SER A 205 16.93 6.22 -11.63
N PHE A 206 17.15 5.05 -12.22
CA PHE A 206 18.26 4.82 -13.14
C PHE A 206 17.75 5.22 -14.52
N GLY A 207 18.29 6.32 -15.06
CA GLY A 207 17.97 6.81 -16.40
C GLY A 207 18.43 5.86 -17.49
#